data_AF-Q873T7-F1
#
_entry.id   AF-Q873T7-F1
#
_cell.length_a   1.000
_cell.length_b   1.000
_cell.length_c   1.000
_cell.angle_alpha   90.00
_cell.angle_beta   90.00
_cell.angle_gamma   90.00
#
_symmetry.space_group_name_H-M   'P 1'
#
loop_
_entity.id
_entity.type
_entity.pdbx_description
1 polymer ?
#
loop_
_entity_poly.entity_id
_entity_poly.type
_entity_poly.pdbx_seq_one_letter_code
_entity_poly.pdbx_strand_id
1 'polypeptide(L)'
;GVWMGVHRDPANLVKTIKKLRRKDDISPEVSVVRDIREKELRLYTDAGRVCRPLFIVENQQLILQKKHVNWLGQGMDDNGEPYKWEQLIKGGIVELLDAEEEETVMISMTPQDLDTSRLQSSGIDPHNDEEFDPAARLKAGINAHTWTHCEIHPSMILGVAASIIPFPDHNQ
;
A
#
# COMPACT_ATOMS: atom_id res chain seq x y z
N GLY A 1 -25.84 0.25 -1.74
CA GLY A 1 -25.51 1.61 -2.23
C GLY A 1 -26.63 2.18 -3.07
N VAL A 2 -26.49 3.43 -3.53
CA VAL A 2 -27.42 4.07 -4.48
C VAL A 2 -26.88 3.89 -5.90
N TRP A 3 -27.70 3.39 -6.82
CA TRP A 3 -27.30 3.26 -8.22
C TRP A 3 -27.37 4.62 -8.93
N MET A 4 -26.21 5.19 -9.22
CA MET A 4 -26.09 6.52 -9.84
C MET A 4 -26.19 6.51 -11.38
N GLY A 5 -25.75 5.44 -12.04
CA GLY A 5 -25.77 5.36 -13.51
C GLY A 5 -24.87 4.28 -14.08
N VAL A 6 -24.58 4.40 -15.37
CA VAL A 6 -23.74 3.47 -16.12
C VAL A 6 -22.57 4.21 -16.77
N HIS A 7 -21.40 3.56 -16.83
CA HIS A 7 -20.22 4.13 -17.47
C HIS A 7 -19.54 3.11 -18.39
N ARG A 8 -19.06 3.57 -19.55
CA ARG A 8 -18.45 2.70 -20.57
C ARG A 8 -16.98 2.42 -20.32
N ASP A 9 -16.27 3.32 -19.62
CA ASP A 9 -14.85 3.19 -19.31
C ASP A 9 -14.59 3.31 -17.79
N PRO A 10 -14.94 2.27 -17.01
CA PRO A 10 -14.73 2.30 -15.56
C PRO A 10 -13.24 2.33 -15.17
N ALA A 11 -12.33 1.87 -16.04
CA ALA A 11 -10.90 1.83 -15.73
C ALA A 11 -10.32 3.24 -15.62
N ASN A 12 -10.61 4.11 -16.60
CA ASN A 12 -10.16 5.49 -16.56
C ASN A 12 -10.84 6.28 -15.43
N LEU A 13 -12.12 6.00 -15.15
CA LEU A 13 -12.83 6.62 -14.04
C LEU A 13 -12.18 6.30 -12.69
N VAL A 14 -11.91 5.03 -12.41
CA VAL A 14 -11.21 4.62 -11.17
C VAL A 14 -9.86 5.30 -11.05
N LYS A 15 -9.06 5.30 -12.13
CA LYS A 15 -7.75 5.96 -12.15
C LYS A 15 -7.87 7.45 -11.82
N THR A 16 -8.89 8.11 -12.36
CA THR A 16 -9.13 9.53 -12.12
C THR A 16 -9.55 9.79 -10.67
N ILE A 17 -10.48 9.00 -10.12
CA ILE A 17 -10.94 9.16 -8.73
C ILE A 17 -9.79 8.91 -7.75
N LYS A 18 -9.00 7.84 -7.94
CA LYS A 18 -7.81 7.57 -7.10
C LYS A 18 -6.79 8.71 -7.20
N LYS A 19 -6.60 9.29 -8.39
CA LYS A 19 -5.70 10.44 -8.56
C LYS A 19 -6.21 11.70 -7.83
N LEU A 20 -7.52 11.94 -7.82
CA LEU A 20 -8.12 13.05 -7.06
C LEU A 20 -8.01 12.81 -5.54
N ARG A 21 -8.23 11.57 -5.08
CA ARG A 21 -8.04 11.16 -3.68
C ARG A 21 -6.61 11.42 -3.21
N ARG A 22 -5.61 11.04 -4.01
CA ARG A 22 -4.18 11.25 -3.71
C ARG A 22 -3.72 12.71 -3.75
N LYS A 23 -4.57 13.63 -4.22
CA LYS A 23 -4.29 15.07 -4.30
C LYS A 23 -5.04 15.89 -3.26
N ASP A 24 -5.78 15.24 -2.36
CA ASP A 24 -6.66 15.90 -1.38
C ASP A 24 -7.88 16.61 -2.00
N ASP A 25 -8.18 16.36 -3.28
CA ASP A 25 -9.39 16.89 -3.96
C ASP A 25 -10.65 16.11 -3.53
N ILE A 26 -10.47 14.85 -3.14
CA ILE A 26 -11.50 13.97 -2.57
C ILE A 26 -10.97 13.50 -1.21
N SER A 27 -11.86 13.35 -0.23
CA SER A 27 -11.48 12.83 1.09
C SER A 27 -10.71 11.51 0.96
N PRO A 28 -9.54 11.36 1.62
CA PRO A 28 -8.76 10.12 1.63
C PRO A 28 -9.53 8.89 2.10
N GLU A 29 -10.62 9.08 2.84
CA GLU A 29 -11.47 8.01 3.38
C GLU A 29 -12.46 7.44 2.35
N VAL A 30 -12.63 8.09 1.20
CA VAL A 30 -13.52 7.59 0.14
C VAL A 30 -12.91 6.34 -0.47
N SER A 31 -13.63 5.22 -0.44
CA SER A 31 -13.21 3.96 -1.03
C SER A 31 -13.78 3.78 -2.44
N VAL A 32 -12.96 3.17 -3.30
CA VAL A 32 -13.26 2.97 -4.72
C VAL A 32 -13.00 1.52 -5.09
N VAL A 33 -14.08 0.75 -5.22
CA VAL A 33 -14.01 -0.69 -5.49
C VAL A 33 -14.53 -0.98 -6.88
N ARG A 34 -13.67 -1.56 -7.72
CA ARG A 34 -14.05 -1.99 -9.07
C ARG A 34 -14.11 -3.51 -9.14
N ASP A 35 -15.32 -4.04 -9.16
CA ASP A 35 -15.56 -5.45 -9.43
C ASP A 35 -15.55 -5.69 -10.94
N ILE A 36 -14.46 -6.29 -11.43
CA ILE A 36 -14.27 -6.57 -12.86
C ILE A 36 -15.22 -7.69 -13.33
N ARG A 37 -15.49 -8.67 -12.46
CA ARG A 37 -16.31 -9.84 -12.80
C ARG A 37 -17.78 -9.45 -12.92
N GLU A 38 -18.29 -8.76 -11.92
CA GLU A 38 -19.68 -8.30 -11.89
C GLU A 38 -19.90 -7.02 -12.71
N LYS A 39 -18.81 -6.40 -13.21
CA LYS A 39 -18.82 -5.15 -13.98
C LYS A 39 -19.43 -3.99 -13.21
N GLU A 40 -19.16 -3.94 -11.91
CA GLU A 40 -19.66 -2.91 -11.00
C GLU A 40 -18.54 -2.01 -10.50
N LEU A 41 -18.85 -0.73 -10.32
CA LEU A 41 -18.01 0.23 -9.63
C LEU A 41 -18.79 0.74 -8.42
N ARG A 42 -18.24 0.53 -7.23
CA ARG A 42 -18.83 0.92 -5.96
C ARG A 42 -17.97 2.03 -5.34
N LEU A 43 -18.63 3.08 -4.86
CA LEU A 43 -18.01 4.19 -4.15
C LEU A 43 -18.62 4.25 -2.76
N TYR A 44 -17.76 4.20 -1.74
CA TYR A 44 -18.17 4.27 -0.34
C TYR A 44 -17.67 5.56 0.28
N THR A 45 -18.60 6.31 0.87
CA THR A 45 -18.35 7.59 1.55
C THR A 45 -18.99 7.63 2.93
N ASP A 46 -19.48 6.48 3.41
CA ASP A 46 -20.05 6.31 4.73
C ASP A 46 -18.94 6.27 5.79
N ALA A 47 -19.33 6.65 7.00
CA ALA A 47 -18.47 6.63 8.17
C ALA A 47 -18.47 5.25 8.85
N GLY A 48 -17.45 4.97 9.66
CA GLY A 48 -17.35 3.73 10.45
C GLY A 48 -16.59 2.59 9.75
N ARG A 49 -16.12 2.81 8.52
CA ARG A 49 -15.22 1.88 7.82
C ARG A 49 -13.84 1.90 8.47
N VAL A 50 -13.28 0.72 8.71
CA VAL A 50 -11.91 0.58 9.20
C VAL A 50 -10.97 0.75 8.01
N CYS A 51 -9.98 1.63 8.18
CA CYS A 51 -8.97 1.91 7.17
C CYS A 51 -7.59 1.48 7.65
N ARG A 52 -6.78 0.97 6.73
CA ARG A 52 -5.39 0.59 6.93
C ARG A 52 -4.49 1.43 6.03
N PRO A 53 -3.50 2.15 6.57
CA PRO A 53 -2.55 2.90 5.77
C PRO A 53 -1.49 1.97 5.15
N LEU A 54 -1.32 2.04 3.83
CA LEU A 54 -0.28 1.31 3.10
C LEU A 54 0.56 2.25 2.23
N PHE A 55 1.80 1.87 1.94
CA PHE A 55 2.62 2.60 0.96
C PHE A 55 2.14 2.31 -0.45
N ILE A 56 2.06 3.35 -1.28
CA ILE A 56 1.73 3.18 -2.70
C ILE A 56 2.95 2.66 -3.46
N VAL A 57 2.72 1.67 -4.33
CA VAL A 57 3.70 1.10 -5.23
C VAL A 57 3.34 1.47 -6.67
N GLU A 58 4.32 2.01 -7.40
CA GLU A 58 4.23 2.24 -8.85
C GLU A 58 5.44 1.62 -9.53
N ASN A 59 5.20 0.88 -10.63
CA ASN A 59 6.27 0.20 -11.40
C ASN A 59 7.17 -0.71 -10.52
N GLN A 60 6.58 -1.43 -9.57
CA GLN A 60 7.32 -2.28 -8.61
C GLN A 60 8.35 -1.52 -7.77
N GLN A 61 8.10 -0.23 -7.52
CA GLN A 61 8.89 0.62 -6.64
C GLN A 61 7.98 1.39 -5.69
N LEU A 62 8.46 1.61 -4.47
CA LEU A 62 7.77 2.49 -3.52
C LEU A 62 7.82 3.93 -4.03
N ILE A 63 6.69 4.64 -3.91
CA ILE A 63 6.69 6.10 -4.08
C ILE A 63 7.48 6.78 -2.95
N LEU A 64 7.51 6.15 -1.76
CA LEU A 64 8.32 6.60 -0.64
C LEU A 64 9.82 6.58 -1.02
N GLN A 65 10.46 7.74 -0.91
CA GLN A 65 11.89 7.92 -1.14
C GLN A 65 12.59 8.35 0.15
N LYS A 66 13.91 8.16 0.22
CA LYS A 66 14.72 8.55 1.37
C LYS A 66 14.61 10.04 1.73
N LYS A 67 14.37 10.90 0.73
CA LYS A 67 14.11 12.33 0.97
C LYS A 67 12.87 12.58 1.84
N HIS A 68 11.78 11.83 1.63
CA HIS A 68 10.55 11.96 2.42
C HIS A 68 10.79 11.55 3.88
N VAL A 69 11.62 10.52 4.09
CA VAL A 69 12.02 10.07 5.43
C VAL A 69 12.86 11.13 6.14
N ASN A 70 13.80 11.77 5.41
CA ASN A 70 14.59 12.88 5.94
C ASN A 70 13.71 14.08 6.33
N TRP A 71 12.74 14.44 5.48
CA TRP A 71 11.78 15.52 5.77
C TRP A 71 10.95 15.22 7.02
N LEU A 72 10.47 13.98 7.18
CA LEU A 72 9.78 13.57 8.42
C LEU A 72 10.68 13.65 9.66
N GLY A 73 11.95 13.26 9.54
CA GLY A 73 12.91 13.32 10.65
C GLY A 73 13.26 14.75 11.06
N GLN A 74 13.30 15.67 10.10
CA GLN A 74 13.53 17.11 10.34
C GLN A 74 12.24 17.86 10.71
N GLY A 75 11.07 17.30 10.38
CA GLY A 75 9.75 17.90 10.54
C GLY A 75 9.44 18.99 9.50
N MET A 76 10.29 19.18 8.50
CA MET A 76 10.20 20.22 7.47
C MET A 76 10.63 19.68 6.10
N ASP A 77 10.04 20.20 5.04
CA ASP A 77 10.45 19.96 3.66
C ASP A 77 11.58 20.91 3.20
N ASP A 78 12.02 20.76 1.95
CA ASP A 78 13.07 21.61 1.36
C ASP A 78 12.67 23.09 1.26
N ASN A 79 11.37 23.41 1.34
CA ASN A 79 10.85 24.77 1.30
C ASN A 79 10.68 25.38 2.70
N GLY A 80 10.96 24.62 3.76
CA GLY A 80 10.75 25.02 5.15
C GLY A 80 9.31 24.84 5.64
N GLU A 81 8.45 24.15 4.87
CA GLU A 81 7.07 23.88 5.25
C GLU A 81 6.99 22.65 6.17
N PRO A 82 6.07 22.63 7.15
CA PRO A 82 5.91 21.49 8.04
C PRO A 82 5.60 20.19 7.29
N TYR A 83 6.41 19.17 7.51
CA TYR A 83 6.25 17.87 6.87
C TYR A 83 5.92 16.79 7.91
N LYS A 84 4.64 16.39 7.95
CA LYS A 84 4.10 15.42 8.91
C LYS A 84 3.35 14.30 8.18
N TRP A 85 2.64 13.46 8.95
CA TRP A 85 1.81 12.37 8.42
C TRP A 85 0.80 12.82 7.35
N GLU A 86 0.13 13.95 7.58
CA GLU A 86 -0.86 14.48 6.64
C GLU A 86 -0.28 14.69 5.23
N GLN A 87 0.97 15.14 5.15
CA GLN A 87 1.69 15.41 3.91
C GLN A 87 2.07 14.11 3.19
N LEU A 88 2.20 12.98 3.89
CA LEU A 88 2.36 11.68 3.25
C LEU A 88 1.08 11.22 2.55
N ILE A 89 -0.08 11.47 3.17
CA ILE A 89 -1.38 11.16 2.58
C ILE A 89 -1.65 12.09 1.40
N LYS A 90 -1.56 13.41 1.63
CA LYS A 90 -1.81 14.43 0.60
C LYS A 90 -0.78 14.41 -0.53
N GLY A 91 0.42 13.92 -0.26
CA GLY A 91 1.48 13.71 -1.24
C GLY A 91 1.32 12.42 -2.06
N GLY A 92 0.29 11.61 -1.79
CA GLY A 92 0.08 10.33 -2.47
C GLY A 92 1.21 9.33 -2.24
N ILE A 93 1.83 9.36 -1.06
CA ILE A 93 2.87 8.40 -0.65
C ILE A 93 2.23 7.24 0.12
N VAL A 94 1.25 7.57 0.96
CA VAL A 94 0.45 6.62 1.74
C VAL A 94 -1.00 6.70 1.29
N GLU A 95 -1.65 5.55 1.15
CA GLU A 95 -3.06 5.42 0.81
C GLU A 95 -3.80 4.71 1.95
N LEU A 96 -4.96 5.23 2.32
CA LEU A 96 -5.86 4.60 3.28
C LEU A 96 -6.77 3.64 2.51
N LEU A 97 -6.67 2.35 2.84
CA LEU A 97 -7.48 1.30 2.22
C LEU A 97 -8.47 0.76 3.23
N ASP A 98 -9.74 0.62 2.83
CA ASP A 98 -10.70 -0.13 3.62
C ASP A 98 -10.72 -1.61 3.22
N ALA A 99 -11.39 -2.42 4.03
CA ALA A 99 -11.45 -3.87 3.84
C ALA A 99 -12.02 -4.29 2.47
N GLU A 100 -12.94 -3.50 1.90
CA GLU A 100 -13.53 -3.78 0.59
C GLU A 100 -12.57 -3.41 -0.55
N GLU A 101 -11.82 -2.30 -0.44
CA GLU A 101 -10.80 -1.96 -1.43
C GLU A 101 -9.62 -2.95 -1.38
N GLU A 102 -9.30 -3.48 -0.18
CA GLU A 102 -8.27 -4.51 0.02
C GLU A 102 -8.48 -5.77 -0.84
N GLU A 103 -9.72 -6.14 -1.17
CA GLU A 103 -9.99 -7.31 -2.04
C GLU A 103 -9.54 -7.12 -3.50
N THR A 104 -9.31 -5.88 -3.92
CA THR A 104 -9.00 -5.52 -5.32
C THR A 104 -7.54 -5.11 -5.53
N VAL A 105 -6.74 -5.08 -4.47
CA VAL A 105 -5.34 -4.64 -4.49
C VAL A 105 -4.40 -5.80 -4.21
N MET A 106 -3.14 -5.62 -4.61
CA MET A 106 -2.05 -6.55 -4.31
C MET A 106 -1.04 -5.85 -3.40
N ILE A 107 -0.80 -6.44 -2.22
CA ILE A 107 0.01 -5.85 -1.14
C ILE A 107 1.27 -6.70 -0.91
N SER A 108 2.45 -6.11 -1.10
CA SER A 108 3.72 -6.76 -0.72
C SER A 108 3.96 -6.63 0.79
N MET A 109 4.53 -7.67 1.41
CA MET A 109 4.76 -7.67 2.87
C MET A 109 5.99 -6.85 3.26
N THR A 110 7.01 -6.85 2.40
CA THR A 110 8.25 -6.12 2.62
C THR A 110 8.70 -5.42 1.33
N PRO A 111 9.46 -4.31 1.42
CA PRO A 111 10.03 -3.66 0.23
C PRO A 111 10.94 -4.58 -0.58
N GLN A 112 11.63 -5.52 0.09
CA GLN A 112 12.48 -6.52 -0.57
C GLN A 112 11.68 -7.41 -1.54
N ASP A 113 10.41 -7.70 -1.23
CA ASP A 113 9.56 -8.50 -2.11
C ASP A 113 9.31 -7.81 -3.47
N LEU A 114 9.33 -6.46 -3.49
CA LEU A 114 9.24 -5.68 -4.72
C LEU A 114 10.52 -5.80 -5.56
N ASP A 115 11.69 -5.83 -4.90
CA ASP A 115 12.98 -6.01 -5.55
C ASP A 115 13.10 -7.41 -6.17
N THR A 116 12.71 -8.45 -5.42
CA THR A 116 12.65 -9.84 -5.87
C THR A 116 11.73 -9.98 -7.09
N SER A 117 10.51 -9.43 -7.03
CA SER A 117 9.58 -9.51 -8.17
C SER A 117 10.09 -8.76 -9.41
N ARG A 118 10.83 -7.66 -9.24
CA ARG A 118 11.47 -6.93 -10.34
C ARG A 118 12.59 -7.73 -11.01
N LEU A 119 13.42 -8.42 -10.22
CA LEU A 119 14.48 -9.29 -10.73
C LEU A 119 13.90 -10.50 -11.48
N GLN A 120 12.91 -11.17 -10.90
CA GLN A 120 12.20 -12.28 -11.55
C GLN A 120 11.54 -11.86 -12.85
N SER A 121 10.93 -10.67 -12.89
CA SER A 121 10.32 -10.12 -14.12
C SER A 121 11.36 -9.82 -15.21
N SER A 122 12.62 -9.64 -14.84
CA SER A 122 13.76 -9.47 -15.75
C SER A 122 14.42 -10.80 -16.15
N GLY A 123 13.88 -11.93 -15.69
CA GLY A 123 14.41 -13.27 -15.94
C GLY A 123 15.64 -13.63 -15.10
N ILE A 124 15.95 -12.84 -14.08
CA ILE A 124 17.06 -13.08 -13.15
C ILE A 124 16.51 -13.83 -11.95
N ASP A 125 17.10 -14.98 -11.60
CA ASP A 125 16.76 -15.70 -10.38
C ASP A 125 17.36 -14.98 -9.16
N PRO A 126 16.54 -14.37 -8.29
CA PRO A 126 17.02 -13.64 -7.13
C PRO A 126 17.65 -14.55 -6.06
N HIS A 127 17.41 -15.87 -6.10
CA HIS A 127 17.94 -16.81 -5.12
C HIS A 127 19.30 -17.40 -5.50
N ASN A 128 19.81 -17.08 -6.69
CA ASN A 128 21.06 -17.68 -7.18
C ASN A 128 22.32 -17.09 -6.51
N ASP A 129 22.22 -15.87 -5.97
CA ASP A 129 23.30 -15.15 -5.28
C ASP A 129 23.04 -14.93 -3.76
N GLU A 130 21.92 -15.44 -3.21
CA GLU A 130 21.65 -15.34 -1.77
C GLU A 130 22.52 -16.36 -1.00
N GLU A 131 23.44 -15.85 -0.18
CA GLU A 131 24.21 -16.66 0.77
C GLU A 131 23.23 -17.29 1.78
N PHE A 132 23.22 -18.62 1.87
CA PHE A 132 22.26 -19.35 2.71
C PHE A 132 22.50 -19.04 4.19
N ASP A 133 21.62 -18.25 4.79
CA ASP A 133 21.60 -17.99 6.23
C ASP A 133 20.66 -19.00 6.94
N PRO A 134 21.18 -19.96 7.71
CA PRO A 134 20.37 -20.95 8.42
C PRO A 134 19.52 -20.36 9.55
N ALA A 135 19.79 -19.14 10.00
CA ALA A 135 19.01 -18.45 11.04
C ALA A 135 17.93 -17.51 10.46
N ALA A 136 17.90 -17.30 9.15
CA ALA A 136 16.92 -16.43 8.52
C ALA A 136 15.51 -17.03 8.55
N ARG A 137 14.51 -16.15 8.65
CA ARG A 137 13.10 -16.53 8.56
C ARG A 137 12.79 -17.02 7.14
N LEU A 138 12.09 -18.15 7.04
CA LEU A 138 11.60 -18.68 5.77
C LEU A 138 10.63 -17.68 5.10
N LYS A 139 10.93 -17.32 3.85
CA LYS A 139 10.05 -16.49 3.01
C LYS A 139 9.29 -17.38 2.03
N ALA A 140 8.03 -17.03 1.77
CA ALA A 140 7.24 -17.70 0.75
C ALA A 140 7.73 -17.27 -0.65
N GLY A 141 7.62 -18.18 -1.62
CA GLY A 141 7.89 -17.85 -3.02
C GLY A 141 6.92 -16.78 -3.52
N ILE A 142 7.47 -15.76 -4.18
CA ILE A 142 6.69 -14.66 -4.75
C ILE A 142 6.37 -15.00 -6.21
N ASN A 143 5.08 -15.11 -6.53
CA ASN A 143 4.57 -15.32 -7.90
C ASN A 143 3.72 -14.13 -8.39
N ALA A 144 3.83 -12.97 -7.73
CA ALA A 144 3.05 -11.78 -8.04
C ALA A 144 3.87 -10.83 -8.91
N HIS A 145 3.26 -10.36 -10.01
CA HIS A 145 3.89 -9.44 -10.98
C HIS A 145 3.29 -8.03 -10.97
N THR A 146 2.28 -7.78 -10.15
CA THR A 146 1.46 -6.55 -10.19
C THR A 146 1.17 -6.01 -8.80
N TRP A 147 2.22 -5.67 -8.05
CA TRP A 147 2.09 -5.00 -6.76
C TRP A 147 1.49 -3.60 -6.90
N THR A 148 0.56 -3.27 -6.02
CA THR A 148 -0.10 -1.96 -5.98
C THR A 148 0.22 -1.17 -4.72
N HIS A 149 0.47 -1.91 -3.63
CA HIS A 149 0.77 -1.36 -2.32
C HIS A 149 1.83 -2.21 -1.63
N CYS A 150 2.45 -1.65 -0.61
CA CYS A 150 3.35 -2.34 0.29
C CYS A 150 2.95 -2.07 1.74
N GLU A 151 3.05 -3.10 2.57
CA GLU A 151 2.89 -2.98 4.00
C GLU A 151 3.91 -1.98 4.58
N ILE A 152 3.47 -1.18 5.55
CA ILE A 152 4.40 -0.30 6.29
C ILE A 152 5.32 -1.14 7.15
N HIS A 153 4.75 -2.02 7.96
CA HIS A 153 5.48 -3.03 8.71
C HIS A 153 4.53 -4.14 9.18
N PRO A 154 4.86 -5.44 9.03
CA PRO A 154 3.96 -6.55 9.41
C PRO A 154 3.54 -6.55 10.88
N SER A 155 4.33 -5.98 11.79
CA SER A 155 3.98 -5.89 13.21
C SER A 155 2.77 -4.99 13.49
N MET A 156 2.37 -4.13 12.54
CA MET A 156 1.24 -3.22 12.70
C MET A 156 -0.12 -3.96 12.68
N ILE A 157 -0.11 -5.27 12.42
CA ILE A 157 -1.28 -6.13 12.63
C ILE A 157 -1.59 -6.37 14.10
N LEU A 158 -0.62 -6.16 14.99
CA LEU A 158 -0.77 -6.44 16.42
C LEU A 158 -1.57 -5.34 17.12
N GLY A 159 -2.49 -5.74 17.99
CA GLY A 159 -3.17 -4.82 18.91
C GLY A 159 -2.25 -4.34 20.04
N VAL A 160 -2.69 -3.32 20.79
CA VAL A 160 -1.91 -2.65 21.85
C VAL A 160 -1.34 -3.61 22.90
N ALA A 161 -2.10 -4.62 23.31
CA ALA A 161 -1.63 -5.61 24.29
C ALA A 161 -0.65 -6.62 23.69
N ALA A 162 -0.78 -6.95 22.41
CA ALA A 162 0.13 -7.88 21.74
C ALA A 162 1.45 -7.19 21.34
N SER A 163 1.43 -5.88 21.09
CA SER A 163 2.63 -5.11 20.71
C SER A 163 3.67 -4.96 21.82
N ILE A 164 3.32 -5.29 23.08
CA ILE A 164 4.24 -5.28 24.23
C ILE A 164 4.82 -6.66 24.54
N ILE A 165 4.39 -7.70 23.84
CA ILE A 165 4.93 -9.04 24.02
C ILE A 165 6.29 -9.11 23.31
N PRO A 166 7.39 -9.44 24.01
CA PRO A 166 8.69 -9.60 23.37
C PRO A 166 8.67 -10.82 22.44
N PHE A 167 9.18 -10.65 21.22
CA PHE A 167 9.24 -11.69 20.18
C PHE A 167 7.89 -12.43 19.99
N PRO A 168 6.81 -11.70 19.66
CA PRO A 168 5.47 -12.28 19.60
C PRO A 168 5.32 -13.35 18.51
N ASP A 169 6.18 -13.32 17.49
CA ASP A 169 6.27 -14.28 16.39
C ASP A 169 7.08 -15.55 16.71
N HIS A 170 7.66 -15.63 17.92
CA HIS A 170 8.44 -16.78 18.40
C HIS A 170 7.76 -17.50 19.58
N ASN A 171 6.51 -17.15 19.88
CA ASN A 171 5.74 -17.71 20.99
C ASN A 171 4.81 -18.84 20.52
N GLN A 172 4.43 -19.73 21.46
CA GLN A 172 3.68 -20.98 21.19
C GLN A 172 2.23 -20.77 20.76
#